data_AF-A0A5B9W428-F1
#
_entry.id   AF-A0A5B9W428-F1
#
_cell.length_a   1.000
_cell.length_b   1.000
_cell.length_c   1.000
_cell.angle_alpha   90.00
_cell.angle_beta   90.00
_cell.angle_gamma   90.00
#
_symmetry.space_group_name_H-M   'P 1'
#
loop_
_entity.id
_entity.type
_entity.pdbx_description
1 polymer ?
#
loop_
_entity_poly.entity_id
_entity_poly.type
_entity_poly.pdbx_seq_one_letter_code
_entity_poly.pdbx_strand_id
1 'polypeptide(L)'
;MERRPFSRFIDRMGEVARGLLRREPSPGMIGAPPSARSPWHDPARHARDFGERHAGLIDYHVESRMLELGIDPVRIGWGDVEAGIRHAAFHPHVGDGGNVSPDGRIIVGSGVFSDELLRAEYGDEAAELFRASRTRDRLDSILAHEYEEHAHGMSHAEAVKHAPETELPISDRARAIARAMEKGWKREIAGRGLGQPER
;
A
#
# COMPACT_ATOMS: atom_id res chain seq x y z
N MET A 1 -62.58 -39.85 -4.28
CA MET A 1 -62.37 -38.43 -4.64
C MET A 1 -60.88 -38.20 -4.74
N GLU A 2 -60.39 -38.17 -5.96
CA GLU A 2 -58.98 -38.09 -6.34
C GLU A 2 -58.49 -36.64 -6.21
N ARG A 3 -57.35 -36.40 -5.55
CA ARG A 3 -56.56 -35.16 -5.69
C ARG A 3 -55.10 -35.55 -5.86
N ARG A 4 -54.66 -35.56 -7.12
CA ARG A 4 -53.24 -35.43 -7.53
C ARG A 4 -52.93 -33.93 -7.74
N PRO A 5 -51.72 -33.52 -8.15
CA PRO A 5 -50.54 -33.30 -7.31
C PRO A 5 -49.95 -31.90 -7.55
N PHE A 6 -50.06 -30.99 -6.58
CA PHE A 6 -49.53 -29.62 -6.73
C PHE A 6 -47.99 -29.50 -6.56
N SER A 7 -47.28 -30.59 -6.23
CA SER A 7 -45.86 -30.51 -5.85
C SER A 7 -44.87 -30.57 -7.03
N ARG A 8 -45.27 -30.97 -8.25
CA ARG A 8 -44.32 -31.15 -9.36
C ARG A 8 -44.01 -29.88 -10.18
N PHE A 9 -44.74 -28.78 -9.94
CA PHE A 9 -44.55 -27.54 -10.70
C PHE A 9 -43.48 -26.61 -10.08
N ILE A 10 -43.31 -26.66 -8.74
CA ILE A 10 -42.30 -25.87 -8.03
C ILE A 10 -40.89 -26.44 -8.24
N ASP A 11 -40.74 -27.77 -8.29
CA ASP A 11 -39.43 -28.42 -8.46
C ASP A 11 -38.78 -28.10 -9.81
N ARG A 12 -39.58 -27.94 -10.88
CA ARG A 12 -39.09 -27.66 -12.24
C ARG A 12 -38.57 -26.23 -12.43
N MET A 13 -39.07 -25.26 -11.66
CA MET A 13 -38.56 -23.87 -11.67
C MET A 13 -37.21 -23.75 -10.94
N GLY A 14 -36.97 -24.60 -9.92
CA GLY A 14 -35.71 -24.62 -9.16
C GLY A 14 -34.52 -25.24 -9.91
N GLU A 15 -34.76 -26.10 -10.91
CA GLU A 15 -33.70 -26.66 -11.77
C GLU A 15 -33.31 -25.71 -12.91
N VAL A 16 -34.26 -25.00 -13.52
CA VAL A 16 -33.98 -24.01 -14.58
C VAL A 16 -33.17 -22.83 -14.02
N ALA A 17 -33.47 -22.39 -12.80
CA ALA A 17 -32.70 -21.34 -12.12
C ALA A 17 -31.26 -21.78 -11.78
N ARG A 18 -31.04 -23.06 -11.44
CA ARG A 18 -29.69 -23.61 -11.19
C ARG A 18 -28.89 -23.83 -12.47
N GLY A 19 -29.55 -24.12 -13.59
CA GLY A 19 -28.90 -24.23 -14.91
C GLY A 19 -28.40 -22.90 -15.47
N LEU A 20 -29.11 -21.79 -15.22
CA LEU A 20 -28.74 -20.45 -15.68
C LEU A 20 -27.61 -19.79 -14.88
N LEU A 21 -27.30 -20.30 -13.68
CA LEU A 21 -26.23 -19.78 -12.81
C LEU A 21 -24.86 -20.43 -13.06
N ARG A 22 -24.79 -21.53 -13.83
CA ARG A 22 -23.52 -22.09 -14.30
C ARG A 22 -23.11 -21.41 -15.60
N ARG A 23 -22.67 -20.16 -15.48
CA ARG A 23 -21.87 -19.52 -16.51
C ARG A 23 -20.49 -20.14 -16.44
N GLU A 24 -20.13 -20.97 -17.43
CA GLU A 24 -18.74 -21.39 -17.58
C GLU A 24 -17.85 -20.13 -17.68
N PRO A 25 -16.68 -20.11 -17.01
CA PRO A 25 -15.80 -18.97 -17.06
C PRO A 25 -15.40 -18.70 -18.51
N SER A 26 -15.63 -17.46 -18.96
CA SER A 26 -15.20 -16.99 -20.27
C SER A 26 -13.70 -17.30 -20.44
N PRO A 27 -13.25 -17.87 -21.58
CA PRO A 27 -11.88 -18.37 -21.78
C PRO A 27 -10.74 -17.33 -21.72
N GLY A 28 -10.98 -16.12 -21.22
CA GLY A 28 -10.03 -15.01 -21.21
C GLY A 28 -9.53 -14.55 -19.84
N MET A 29 -10.01 -15.12 -18.72
CA MET A 29 -9.52 -14.71 -17.39
C MET A 29 -8.40 -15.64 -16.90
N ILE A 30 -7.17 -15.12 -16.86
CA ILE A 30 -6.09 -15.75 -16.10
C ILE A 30 -6.36 -15.48 -14.60
N GLY A 31 -6.65 -16.54 -13.84
CA GLY A 31 -6.87 -16.50 -12.40
C GLY A 31 -8.34 -16.49 -11.95
N ALA A 32 -8.56 -16.65 -10.64
CA ALA A 32 -9.90 -16.68 -10.07
C ALA A 32 -10.64 -15.34 -10.29
N PRO A 33 -11.94 -15.37 -10.65
CA PRO A 33 -12.78 -14.19 -10.74
C PRO A 33 -12.65 -13.33 -9.47
N PRO A 34 -12.73 -11.99 -9.54
CA PRO A 34 -12.70 -11.14 -8.37
C PRO A 34 -13.69 -11.55 -7.27
N SER A 35 -14.87 -12.06 -7.66
CA SER A 35 -15.91 -12.57 -6.76
C SER A 35 -15.63 -13.95 -6.14
N ALA A 36 -14.64 -14.68 -6.65
CA ALA A 36 -14.24 -16.00 -6.18
C ALA A 36 -12.88 -15.99 -5.46
N ARG A 37 -12.26 -14.81 -5.31
CA ARG A 37 -11.06 -14.65 -4.48
C ARG A 37 -11.49 -14.62 -3.02
N SER A 38 -10.85 -15.45 -2.20
CA SER A 38 -11.03 -15.37 -0.75
C SER A 38 -10.71 -13.94 -0.31
N PRO A 39 -11.51 -13.31 0.58
CA PRO A 39 -11.14 -12.03 1.16
C PRO A 39 -9.76 -12.19 1.79
N TRP A 40 -8.83 -11.32 1.41
CA TRP A 40 -7.49 -11.34 2.00
C TRP A 40 -7.63 -11.01 3.48
N HIS A 41 -7.33 -11.98 4.35
CA HIS A 41 -7.34 -11.78 5.80
C HIS A 41 -6.09 -11.04 6.30
N ASP A 42 -5.10 -10.86 5.43
CA ASP A 42 -3.82 -10.24 5.71
C ASP A 42 -3.58 -9.12 4.68
N PRO A 43 -3.73 -7.84 5.07
CA PRO A 43 -3.54 -6.70 4.19
C PRO A 43 -2.12 -6.61 3.61
N ALA A 44 -1.11 -6.99 4.40
CA ALA A 44 0.28 -6.96 3.95
C ALA A 44 0.51 -7.98 2.83
N ARG A 45 -0.05 -9.19 2.98
CA ARG A 45 -0.01 -10.20 1.90
C ARG A 45 -0.73 -9.74 0.64
N HIS A 46 -1.86 -9.06 0.78
CA HIS A 46 -2.57 -8.55 -0.39
C HIS A 46 -1.78 -7.46 -1.11
N ALA A 47 -1.22 -6.51 -0.37
CA ALA A 47 -0.39 -5.44 -0.91
C ALA A 47 0.85 -6.00 -1.63
N ARG A 48 1.49 -7.01 -1.03
CA ARG A 48 2.58 -7.76 -1.64
C ARG A 48 2.18 -8.49 -2.92
N ASP A 49 1.10 -9.28 -2.92
CA ASP A 49 0.61 -9.98 -4.13
C ASP A 49 0.37 -8.99 -5.28
N PHE A 50 -0.29 -7.87 -4.97
CA PHE A 50 -0.52 -6.81 -5.95
C PHE A 50 0.81 -6.23 -6.46
N GLY A 51 1.73 -5.92 -5.55
CA GLY A 51 3.06 -5.40 -5.88
C GLY A 51 3.85 -6.35 -6.78
N GLU A 52 3.90 -7.64 -6.45
CA GLU A 52 4.64 -8.65 -7.21
C GLU A 52 4.09 -8.80 -8.64
N ARG A 53 2.75 -8.84 -8.80
CA ARG A 53 2.12 -8.97 -10.13
C ARG A 53 2.37 -7.77 -11.06
N HIS A 54 2.69 -6.61 -10.50
CA HIS A 54 2.83 -5.36 -11.24
C HIS A 54 4.20 -4.70 -11.06
N ALA A 55 5.19 -5.42 -10.50
CA ALA A 55 6.44 -4.85 -10.01
C ALA A 55 7.17 -3.99 -11.05
N GLY A 56 7.36 -4.47 -12.28
CA GLY A 56 8.08 -3.71 -13.31
C GLY A 56 7.38 -2.41 -13.74
N LEU A 57 6.04 -2.37 -13.74
CA LEU A 57 5.31 -1.14 -14.06
C LEU A 57 5.33 -0.16 -12.89
N ILE A 58 5.18 -0.66 -11.66
CA ILE A 58 5.24 0.17 -10.46
C ILE A 58 6.64 0.77 -10.30
N ASP A 59 7.68 -0.04 -10.48
CA ASP A 59 9.08 0.38 -10.41
C ASP A 59 9.37 1.56 -11.34
N TYR A 60 8.98 1.45 -12.62
CA TYR A 60 9.10 2.55 -13.58
C TYR A 60 8.42 3.83 -13.10
N HIS A 61 7.21 3.73 -12.53
CA HIS A 61 6.46 4.89 -12.06
C HIS A 61 7.04 5.49 -10.77
N VAL A 62 7.54 4.66 -9.86
CA VAL A 62 8.21 5.10 -8.64
C VAL A 62 9.50 5.82 -8.99
N GLU A 63 10.37 5.20 -9.81
CA GLU A 63 11.63 5.80 -10.26
C GLU A 63 11.38 7.12 -10.98
N SER A 64 10.44 7.15 -11.94
CA SER A 64 10.07 8.39 -12.64
C SER A 64 9.62 9.47 -11.67
N ARG A 65 8.81 9.11 -10.66
CA ARG A 65 8.31 10.09 -9.69
C ARG A 65 9.42 10.63 -8.79
N MET A 66 10.36 9.79 -8.37
CA MET A 66 11.51 10.21 -7.57
C MET A 66 12.39 11.20 -8.35
N LEU A 67 12.61 10.96 -9.65
CA LEU A 67 13.30 11.91 -10.53
C LEU A 67 12.53 13.23 -10.68
N GLU A 68 11.21 13.18 -10.86
CA GLU A 68 10.36 14.38 -10.93
C GLU A 68 10.38 15.21 -9.64
N LEU A 69 10.55 14.56 -8.48
CA LEU A 69 10.70 15.24 -7.20
C LEU A 69 12.11 15.81 -6.99
N GLY A 70 13.06 15.52 -7.89
CA GLY A 70 14.44 15.99 -7.81
C GLY A 70 15.33 15.16 -6.89
N ILE A 71 14.93 13.94 -6.55
CA ILE A 71 15.81 13.01 -5.81
C ILE A 71 17.00 12.65 -6.71
N ASP A 72 18.21 12.76 -6.16
CA ASP A 72 19.44 12.42 -6.88
C ASP A 72 19.37 10.96 -7.39
N PRO A 73 19.56 10.71 -8.71
CA PRO A 73 19.52 9.37 -9.27
C PRO A 73 20.41 8.35 -8.55
N VAL A 74 21.54 8.76 -7.96
CA VAL A 74 22.42 7.84 -7.23
C VAL A 74 21.79 7.31 -5.93
N ARG A 75 20.74 7.98 -5.45
CA ARG A 75 19.96 7.63 -4.25
C ARG A 75 18.67 6.89 -4.60
N ILE A 76 18.38 6.61 -5.86
CA ILE A 76 17.15 5.90 -6.23
C ILE A 76 17.44 4.41 -6.32
N GLY A 77 16.76 3.63 -5.48
CA GLY A 77 16.75 2.19 -5.58
C GLY A 77 18.04 1.48 -5.13
N TRP A 78 17.89 0.18 -4.87
CA TRP A 78 19.00 -0.74 -4.63
C TRP A 78 18.66 -2.16 -5.07
N GLY A 79 19.67 -3.04 -5.06
CA GLY A 79 19.51 -4.45 -5.39
C GLY A 79 19.23 -5.30 -4.15
N ASP A 80 18.37 -6.31 -4.30
CA ASP A 80 18.15 -7.36 -3.31
C ASP A 80 18.44 -8.72 -3.95
N VAL A 81 19.54 -9.33 -3.52
CA VAL A 81 20.02 -10.62 -4.05
C VAL A 81 19.07 -11.76 -3.67
N GLU A 82 18.48 -11.73 -2.47
CA GLU A 82 17.58 -12.78 -1.99
C GLU A 82 16.27 -12.78 -2.78
N ALA A 83 15.78 -11.59 -3.16
CA ALA A 83 14.63 -11.42 -4.02
C ALA A 83 14.95 -11.47 -5.53
N GLY A 84 16.22 -11.66 -5.92
CA GLY A 84 16.64 -11.69 -7.33
C GLY A 84 16.54 -10.32 -8.05
N ILE A 85 16.50 -9.23 -7.30
CA ILE A 85 16.43 -7.85 -7.79
C ILE A 85 17.85 -7.32 -7.96
N ARG A 86 18.27 -7.02 -9.19
CA ARG A 86 19.57 -6.39 -9.43
C ARG A 86 19.59 -4.91 -9.02
N HIS A 87 18.49 -4.22 -9.29
CA HIS A 87 18.24 -2.83 -8.93
C HIS A 87 16.76 -2.53 -9.15
N ALA A 88 16.10 -1.91 -8.17
CA ALA A 88 14.73 -1.42 -8.30
C ALA A 88 14.50 -0.27 -7.30
N ALA A 89 13.67 0.69 -7.69
CA ALA A 89 13.08 1.70 -6.82
C ALA A 89 11.84 1.17 -6.08
N PHE A 90 11.18 0.14 -6.61
CA PHE A 90 10.05 -0.53 -5.96
C PHE A 90 10.39 -1.97 -5.55
N HIS A 91 10.19 -2.29 -4.27
CA HIS A 91 10.47 -3.60 -3.68
C HIS A 91 9.19 -4.24 -3.13
N PRO A 92 8.54 -5.15 -3.88
CA PRO A 92 7.24 -5.67 -3.50
C PRO A 92 7.24 -6.56 -2.25
N HIS A 93 8.41 -7.08 -1.84
CA HIS A 93 8.56 -7.92 -0.66
C HIS A 93 8.76 -7.11 0.63
N VAL A 94 9.07 -5.80 0.51
CA VAL A 94 9.11 -4.89 1.65
C VAL A 94 7.67 -4.55 2.04
N GLY A 95 7.29 -4.87 3.27
CA GLY A 95 5.94 -4.67 3.80
C GLY A 95 5.62 -3.21 4.13
N ASP A 96 6.65 -2.39 4.33
CA ASP A 96 6.50 -0.98 4.71
C ASP A 96 6.21 -0.09 3.50
N GLY A 97 5.90 1.19 3.77
CA GLY A 97 5.65 2.19 2.72
C GLY A 97 6.89 2.50 1.89
N GLY A 98 8.02 2.66 2.56
CA GLY A 98 9.33 2.93 1.97
C GLY A 98 10.44 2.48 2.92
N ASN A 99 11.68 2.59 2.45
CA ASN A 99 12.85 2.32 3.28
C ASN A 99 14.07 3.08 2.72
N VAL A 100 15.03 3.32 3.60
CA VAL A 100 16.32 3.95 3.32
C VAL A 100 17.46 2.98 3.64
N SER A 101 18.34 2.74 2.67
CA SER A 101 19.54 1.95 2.91
C SER A 101 20.59 2.72 3.71
N PRO A 102 21.58 2.06 4.36
CA PRO A 102 22.65 2.76 5.07
C PRO A 102 23.49 3.72 4.22
N ASP A 103 23.60 3.47 2.91
CA ASP A 103 24.24 4.36 1.94
C ASP A 103 23.25 5.38 1.34
N GLY A 104 22.04 5.47 1.86
CA GLY A 104 21.10 6.53 1.58
C GLY A 104 20.25 6.40 0.34
N ARG A 105 20.19 5.20 -0.23
CA ARG A 105 19.27 4.93 -1.33
C ARG A 105 17.88 4.80 -0.75
N ILE A 106 16.88 5.17 -1.54
CA ILE A 106 15.48 5.17 -1.16
C ILE A 106 14.76 4.16 -2.05
N ILE A 107 13.89 3.36 -1.44
CA ILE A 107 12.94 2.49 -2.15
C ILE A 107 11.53 2.68 -1.60
N VAL A 108 10.56 2.26 -2.41
CA VAL A 108 9.16 2.16 -2.03
C VAL A 108 8.80 0.69 -1.87
N GLY A 109 8.19 0.36 -0.73
CA GLY A 109 7.69 -0.98 -0.44
C GLY A 109 6.23 -1.17 -0.83
N SER A 110 5.75 -2.40 -0.75
CA SER A 110 4.36 -2.74 -1.04
C SER A 110 3.35 -2.08 -0.08
N GLY A 111 3.79 -1.63 1.10
CA GLY A 111 2.95 -0.95 2.08
C GLY A 111 2.29 0.32 1.57
N VAL A 112 2.81 0.92 0.48
CA VAL A 112 2.14 2.04 -0.23
C VAL A 112 0.71 1.71 -0.69
N PHE A 113 0.38 0.42 -0.81
CA PHE A 113 -0.95 -0.07 -1.20
C PHE A 113 -1.83 -0.50 -0.02
N SER A 114 -1.40 -0.30 1.23
CA SER A 114 -2.12 -0.75 2.43
C SER A 114 -2.33 0.39 3.44
N ASP A 115 -3.55 0.92 3.51
CA ASP A 115 -3.92 1.88 4.57
C ASP A 115 -4.02 1.22 5.95
N GLU A 116 -4.23 -0.09 6.01
CA GLU A 116 -4.27 -0.82 7.28
C GLU A 116 -2.90 -0.87 7.98
N LEU A 117 -1.82 -1.00 7.20
CA LEU A 117 -0.45 -0.91 7.74
C LEU A 117 -0.15 0.50 8.23
N LEU A 118 -0.57 1.52 7.47
CA LEU A 118 -0.45 2.92 7.90
C LEU A 118 -1.27 3.19 9.17
N ARG A 119 -2.45 2.59 9.31
CA ARG A 119 -3.33 2.72 10.48
C ARG A 119 -2.66 2.18 11.74
N ALA A 120 -2.00 1.03 11.63
CA ALA A 120 -1.33 0.40 12.77
C ALA A 120 -0.22 1.29 13.35
N GLU A 121 0.48 2.03 12.49
CA GLU A 121 1.63 2.85 12.89
C GLU A 121 1.26 4.31 13.22
N TYR A 122 0.32 4.88 12.46
CA TYR A 122 0.00 6.32 12.49
C TYR A 122 -1.47 6.63 12.82
N GLY A 123 -2.29 5.61 13.09
CA GLY A 123 -3.68 5.76 13.51
C GLY A 123 -4.67 6.13 12.39
N ASP A 124 -5.94 6.22 12.78
CA ASP A 124 -7.08 6.30 11.86
C ASP A 124 -7.09 7.52 10.95
N GLU A 125 -6.65 8.68 11.47
CA GLU A 125 -6.65 9.94 10.71
C GLU A 125 -5.72 9.84 9.49
N ALA A 126 -4.50 9.31 9.69
CA ALA A 126 -3.54 9.11 8.62
C ALA A 126 -4.05 8.08 7.62
N ALA A 127 -4.57 6.95 8.11
CA ALA A 127 -5.11 5.88 7.27
C ALA A 127 -6.26 6.33 6.38
N GLU A 128 -7.25 7.06 6.92
CA GLU A 128 -8.38 7.55 6.13
C GLU A 128 -7.95 8.59 5.10
N LEU A 129 -7.05 9.51 5.46
CA LEU A 129 -6.49 10.46 4.50
C LEU A 129 -5.75 9.76 3.38
N PHE A 130 -4.90 8.78 3.71
CA PHE A 130 -4.14 7.99 2.75
C PHE A 130 -5.07 7.22 1.81
N ARG A 131 -6.03 6.47 2.35
CA ARG A 131 -7.04 5.70 1.61
C ARG A 131 -7.87 6.57 0.66
N ALA A 132 -8.22 7.78 1.07
CA ALA A 132 -8.99 8.72 0.25
C ALA A 132 -8.14 9.48 -0.79
N SER A 133 -6.82 9.35 -0.75
CA SER A 133 -5.90 10.08 -1.64
C SER A 133 -5.57 9.29 -2.91
N ARG A 134 -5.09 10.00 -3.93
CA ARG A 134 -4.54 9.36 -5.14
C ARG A 134 -3.23 8.64 -4.80
N THR A 135 -2.90 7.60 -5.55
CA THR A 135 -1.63 6.88 -5.37
C THR A 135 -0.41 7.80 -5.43
N ARG A 136 -0.43 8.85 -6.27
CA ARG A 136 0.64 9.85 -6.32
C ARG A 136 0.82 10.59 -4.99
N ASP A 137 -0.26 11.03 -4.35
CA ASP A 137 -0.16 11.75 -3.07
C ASP A 137 0.35 10.83 -1.94
N ARG A 138 -0.06 9.56 -1.97
CA ARG A 138 0.42 8.51 -1.06
C ARG A 138 1.92 8.29 -1.23
N LEU A 139 2.34 8.08 -2.47
CA LEU A 139 3.74 7.90 -2.84
C LEU A 139 4.58 9.11 -2.43
N ASP A 140 4.13 10.32 -2.76
CA ASP A 140 4.82 11.56 -2.42
C ASP A 140 4.97 11.73 -0.91
N SER A 141 3.96 11.36 -0.10
CA SER A 141 4.06 11.43 1.37
C SER A 141 5.08 10.44 1.95
N ILE A 142 5.21 9.24 1.36
CA ILE A 142 6.21 8.26 1.75
C ILE A 142 7.60 8.75 1.34
N LEU A 143 7.76 9.17 0.08
CA LEU A 143 9.05 9.65 -0.43
C LEU A 143 9.54 10.89 0.33
N ALA A 144 8.64 11.77 0.76
CA ALA A 144 8.98 12.88 1.64
C ALA A 144 9.56 12.40 2.98
N HIS A 145 8.93 11.41 3.60
CA HIS A 145 9.42 10.81 4.84
C HIS A 145 10.80 10.17 4.68
N GLU A 146 10.96 9.29 3.69
CA GLU A 146 12.24 8.60 3.43
C GLU A 146 13.36 9.59 3.04
N TYR A 147 13.01 10.64 2.30
CA TYR A 147 13.97 11.68 1.92
C TYR A 147 14.50 12.42 3.14
N GLU A 148 13.63 12.81 4.09
CA GLU A 148 14.07 13.53 5.30
C GLU A 148 14.93 12.64 6.21
N GLU A 149 14.63 11.34 6.34
CA GLU A 149 15.48 10.38 7.07
C GLU A 149 16.92 10.40 6.53
N HIS A 150 17.07 10.35 5.20
CA HIS A 150 18.41 10.26 4.62
C HIS A 150 19.10 11.61 4.42
N ALA A 151 18.45 12.56 3.74
CA ALA A 151 19.06 13.81 3.31
C ALA A 151 19.63 14.61 4.48
N HIS A 152 19.06 14.43 5.67
CA HIS A 152 19.46 15.11 6.89
C HIS A 152 20.02 14.19 7.98
N GLY A 153 20.17 12.89 7.71
CA GLY A 153 20.66 11.91 8.69
C GLY A 153 19.79 11.85 9.94
N MET A 154 18.47 12.02 9.76
CA MET A 154 17.49 12.11 10.83
C MET A 154 17.10 10.73 11.34
N SER A 155 16.78 10.64 12.64
CA SER A 155 16.03 9.49 13.14
C SER A 155 14.64 9.43 12.52
N HIS A 156 14.02 8.25 12.53
CA HIS A 156 12.64 8.07 12.07
C HIS A 156 11.68 9.11 12.68
N ALA A 157 11.79 9.36 13.99
CA ALA A 157 10.93 10.30 14.70
C ALA A 157 11.17 11.78 14.32
N GLU A 158 12.37 12.12 13.85
CA GLU A 158 12.68 13.45 13.31
C GLU A 158 12.15 13.58 11.88
N ALA A 159 12.38 12.58 11.03
CA ALA A 159 11.86 12.58 9.67
C ALA A 159 10.33 12.65 9.62
N VAL A 160 9.63 11.91 10.50
CA VAL A 160 8.16 12.01 10.64
C VAL A 160 7.71 13.46 10.94
N LYS A 161 8.49 14.23 11.71
CA LYS A 161 8.17 15.64 12.02
C LYS A 161 8.51 16.58 10.87
N HIS A 162 9.54 16.26 10.09
CA HIS A 162 10.05 17.11 9.02
C HIS A 162 9.36 16.87 7.67
N ALA A 163 8.90 15.65 7.40
CA ALA A 163 8.25 15.27 6.14
C ALA A 163 7.12 16.23 5.69
N PRO A 164 6.27 16.79 6.57
CA PRO A 164 5.29 17.81 6.19
C PRO A 164 5.87 19.09 5.59
N GLU A 165 7.06 19.46 6.04
CA GLU A 165 7.79 20.69 5.68
C GLU A 165 8.90 20.44 4.66
N THR A 166 8.98 19.22 4.11
CA THR A 166 10.03 18.83 3.17
C THR A 166 10.19 19.84 2.02
N GLU A 167 11.44 19.99 1.57
CA GLU A 167 11.78 20.79 0.40
C GLU A 167 11.34 20.14 -0.92
N LEU A 168 11.05 18.84 -0.91
CA LEU A 168 10.54 18.16 -2.11
C LEU A 168 9.23 18.83 -2.60
N PRO A 169 9.03 18.97 -3.93
CA PRO A 169 7.85 19.59 -4.51
C PRO A 169 6.64 18.64 -4.51
N ILE A 170 6.21 18.24 -3.30
CA ILE A 170 5.05 17.38 -3.07
C ILE A 170 3.75 18.19 -3.02
N SER A 171 2.63 17.52 -3.28
CA SER A 171 1.31 18.16 -3.25
C SER A 171 0.88 18.54 -1.82
N ASP A 172 -0.03 19.51 -1.70
CA ASP A 172 -0.66 19.84 -0.41
C ASP A 172 -1.36 18.62 0.21
N ARG A 173 -1.87 17.70 -0.62
CA ARG A 173 -2.50 16.48 -0.16
C ARG A 173 -1.48 15.52 0.46
N ALA A 174 -0.31 15.36 -0.16
CA ALA A 174 0.79 14.59 0.41
C ALA A 174 1.29 15.21 1.72
N ARG A 175 1.43 16.55 1.79
CA ARG A 175 1.75 17.26 3.05
C ARG A 175 0.71 17.00 4.13
N ALA A 176 -0.58 17.00 3.78
CA ALA A 176 -1.65 16.71 4.73
C ALA A 176 -1.57 15.27 5.28
N ILE A 177 -1.21 14.28 4.45
CA ILE A 177 -0.95 12.91 4.90
C ILE A 177 0.23 12.90 5.88
N ALA A 178 1.37 13.51 5.51
CA ALA A 178 2.54 13.57 6.38
C ALA A 178 2.24 14.23 7.74
N ARG A 179 1.45 15.32 7.76
CA ARG A 179 1.00 15.94 9.03
C ARG A 179 0.14 15.01 9.86
N ALA A 180 -0.70 14.19 9.23
CA ALA A 180 -1.51 13.22 9.94
C ALA A 180 -0.64 12.09 10.52
N MET A 181 0.37 11.63 9.77
CA MET A 181 1.37 10.67 10.25
C MET A 181 2.12 11.22 11.47
N GLU A 182 2.59 12.46 11.41
CA GLU A 182 3.25 13.15 12.52
C GLU A 182 2.39 13.17 13.80
N LYS A 183 1.12 13.57 13.67
CA LYS A 183 0.20 13.61 14.81
C LYS A 183 -0.10 12.23 15.36
N GLY A 184 -0.22 11.23 14.47
CA GLY A 184 -0.46 9.84 14.80
C GLY A 184 0.66 9.24 15.64
N TRP A 185 1.89 9.33 15.12
CA TRP A 185 3.10 8.84 15.76
C TRP A 185 3.30 9.39 17.17
N LYS A 186 3.11 10.71 17.36
CA LYS A 186 3.21 11.37 18.67
C LYS A 186 2.20 10.84 19.70
N ARG A 187 0.99 10.47 19.27
CA ARG A 187 -0.06 9.93 20.14
C ARG A 187 0.27 8.52 20.61
N GLU A 188 0.82 7.69 19.73
CA GLU A 188 1.27 6.33 20.07
C GLU A 188 2.47 6.34 21.05
N ILE A 189 3.48 7.21 20.84
CA ILE A 189 4.58 7.37 21.81
C ILE A 189 4.05 7.76 23.19
N ALA A 190 3.14 8.73 23.25
CA ALA A 190 2.53 9.19 24.50
C ALA A 190 1.67 8.09 25.17
N GLY A 191 0.98 7.26 24.38
CA GLY A 191 0.19 6.12 24.86
C GLY A 191 1.03 4.94 25.35
N ARG A 192 2.25 4.76 24.82
CA ARG A 192 3.17 3.67 25.19
C ARG A 192 4.09 4.01 26.37
N GLY A 193 4.03 5.22 26.93
CA GLY A 193 4.83 5.62 28.10
C GLY A 193 6.34 5.64 27.84
N LEU A 194 6.77 5.59 26.59
CA LEU A 194 8.18 5.73 26.21
C LEU A 194 8.50 7.22 26.18
N GLY A 195 9.06 7.69 27.30
CA GLY A 195 9.50 9.07 27.49
C GLY A 195 10.38 9.56 26.34
N GLN A 196 10.29 10.86 26.08
CA GLN A 196 11.15 11.55 25.12
C GLN A 196 12.62 11.17 25.38
N PRO A 197 13.42 10.83 24.36
CA PRO A 197 14.86 10.82 24.54
C PRO A 197 15.29 12.24 24.92
N GLU A 198 15.98 12.36 26.05
CA GLU A 198 16.50 13.62 26.54
C GLU A 198 17.41 14.28 25.50
N ARG A 199 17.42 15.62 25.56
CA ARG A 199 18.09 16.54 24.63
C ARG A 199 19.60 16.40 24.59
#